data_AF-A0A967VP58-F1
#
_entry.id   AF-A0A967VP58-F1
#
_cell.length_a   1.000
_cell.length_b   1.000
_cell.length_c   1.000
_cell.angle_alpha   90.00
_cell.angle_beta   90.00
_cell.angle_gamma   90.00
#
_symmetry.space_group_name_H-M   'P 1'
#
loop_
_entity.id
_entity.type
_entity.pdbx_description
1 polymer ?
#
loop_
_entity_poly.entity_id
_entity_poly.type
_entity_poly.pdbx_seq_one_letter_code
_entity_poly.pdbx_strand_id
1 'polypeptide(L)'
;PEGGGGGDPSLDCGALPPVIPGQMVTGAITTTDAVGPDGRRYDLYGLELAVGGEVWIELDSGGFDPYLYVYAEDGTLIAEDDDSGEGFNAALILTLDPG
;
A
#
# COMPACT_ATOMS: atom_id res chain seq x y z
N PRO A 1 21.42 -4.75 2.28
CA PRO A 1 20.82 -6.10 2.19
C PRO A 1 19.64 -6.15 3.15
N GLU A 2 18.50 -5.62 2.73
CA GLU A 2 17.36 -5.42 3.63
C GLU A 2 16.24 -6.35 3.18
N GLY A 3 16.47 -7.65 3.40
CA GLY A 3 15.40 -8.64 3.37
C GLY A 3 14.73 -8.63 4.74
N GLY A 4 13.55 -8.04 4.81
CA GLY A 4 12.76 -7.88 6.04
C GLY A 4 11.29 -8.21 5.85
N GLY A 5 10.96 -9.19 5.00
CA GLY A 5 9.60 -9.69 4.84
C GLY A 5 9.19 -10.56 6.02
N GLY A 6 8.85 -9.93 7.14
CA GLY A 6 8.08 -10.55 8.22
C GLY A 6 6.66 -10.01 8.12
N GLY A 7 5.71 -10.84 7.66
CA GLY A 7 4.32 -10.43 7.49
C GLY A 7 3.76 -9.78 8.76
N ASP A 8 3.25 -8.55 8.61
CA ASP A 8 2.65 -7.81 9.70
C ASP A 8 1.29 -8.45 10.05
N PRO A 9 1.09 -8.97 11.27
CA PRO A 9 -0.19 -9.58 11.68
C PRO A 9 -1.35 -8.57 11.74
N SER A 10 -1.13 -7.27 11.50
CA SER A 10 -2.21 -6.29 11.33
C SER A 10 -2.84 -6.27 9.93
N LEU A 11 -2.37 -7.08 8.99
CA LEU A 11 -2.85 -7.13 7.60
C LEU A 11 -4.11 -8.02 7.44
N ASP A 12 -5.11 -7.84 8.29
CA ASP A 12 -6.45 -8.39 8.04
C ASP A 12 -7.19 -7.48 7.07
N CYS A 13 -7.14 -7.80 5.77
CA CYS A 13 -7.75 -6.99 4.70
C CYS A 13 -9.23 -6.67 4.98
N GLY A 14 -9.98 -7.59 5.59
CA GLY A 14 -11.39 -7.41 5.92
C GLY A 14 -11.67 -6.44 7.08
N ALA A 15 -10.65 -6.11 7.87
CA ALA A 15 -10.73 -5.13 8.96
C ALA A 15 -10.20 -3.74 8.55
N LEU A 16 -9.54 -3.63 7.39
CA LEU A 16 -9.00 -2.38 6.89
C LEU A 16 -10.06 -1.53 6.18
N PRO A 17 -9.89 -0.20 6.11
CA PRO A 17 -10.70 0.65 5.26
C PRO A 17 -10.63 0.16 3.80
N PRO A 18 -11.77 -0.17 3.17
CA PRO A 18 -11.75 -0.77 1.84
C PRO A 18 -11.46 0.28 0.76
N VAL A 19 -10.71 -0.14 -0.25
CA VAL A 19 -10.50 0.56 -1.51
C VAL A 19 -10.86 -0.36 -2.66
N ILE A 20 -11.47 0.20 -3.71
CA ILE A 20 -11.86 -0.53 -4.91
C ILE A 20 -11.22 0.12 -6.14
N PRO A 21 -10.98 -0.64 -7.23
CA PRO A 21 -10.49 -0.06 -8.47
C PRO A 21 -11.32 1.14 -8.94
N GLY A 22 -10.63 2.23 -9.28
CA GLY A 22 -11.25 3.50 -9.69
C GLY A 22 -11.64 4.44 -8.55
N GLN A 23 -11.47 4.05 -7.29
CA GLN A 23 -11.64 4.93 -6.14
C GLN A 23 -10.38 5.76 -5.91
N MET A 24 -10.55 7.07 -5.74
CA MET A 24 -9.52 7.96 -5.20
C MET A 24 -9.75 8.12 -3.70
N VAL A 25 -8.72 7.88 -2.90
CA VAL A 25 -8.73 8.09 -1.45
C VAL A 25 -7.84 9.27 -1.10
N THR A 26 -8.29 10.10 -0.17
CA THR A 26 -7.50 11.19 0.38
C THR A 26 -7.34 10.97 1.88
N GLY A 27 -6.09 11.00 2.35
CA GLY A 27 -5.73 10.83 3.75
C GLY A 27 -4.63 11.80 4.15
N ALA A 28 -4.14 11.65 5.38
CA ALA A 28 -2.99 12.38 5.88
C ALA A 28 -2.26 11.51 6.89
N ILE A 29 -0.94 11.41 6.74
CA ILE A 29 -0.10 10.81 7.77
C ILE A 29 0.08 11.82 8.92
N THR A 30 -0.39 11.47 10.10
CA THR A 30 -0.42 12.27 11.33
C THR A 30 0.45 11.66 12.43
N THR A 31 0.63 12.40 13.53
CA THR A 31 1.41 11.91 14.68
C THR A 31 0.73 10.79 15.47
N THR A 32 -0.52 10.48 15.19
CA THR A 32 -1.29 9.43 15.86
C THR A 32 -1.30 8.10 15.10
N ASP A 33 -0.78 8.06 13.87
CA ASP A 33 -0.83 6.85 13.06
C ASP A 33 0.16 5.79 13.54
N ALA A 34 -0.04 4.57 13.05
CA ALA A 34 0.83 3.45 13.34
C ALA A 34 2.27 3.74 12.88
N VAL A 35 3.24 3.12 13.57
CA VAL A 35 4.66 3.22 13.24
C VAL A 35 5.17 1.83 12.94
N GLY A 36 5.75 1.64 11.75
CA GLY A 36 6.28 0.38 11.28
C GLY A 36 7.61 0.02 11.94
N PRO A 37 8.12 -1.19 11.71
CA PRO A 37 9.44 -1.62 12.21
C PRO A 37 10.61 -0.76 11.72
N ASP A 38 10.44 -0.10 10.57
CA ASP A 38 11.39 0.84 9.97
C ASP A 38 11.33 2.25 10.60
N GLY A 39 10.42 2.46 11.55
CA GLY A 39 10.20 3.73 12.24
C GLY A 39 9.38 4.75 11.44
N ARG A 40 8.85 4.37 10.27
CA ARG A 40 8.00 5.24 9.45
C ARG A 40 6.54 5.08 9.83
N ARG A 41 5.74 6.11 9.54
CA ARG A 41 4.29 6.08 9.75
C ARG A 41 3.58 5.64 8.50
N TYR A 42 2.47 4.95 8.66
CA TYR A 42 1.73 4.38 7.55
C TYR A 42 0.23 4.35 7.82
N ASP A 43 -0.54 4.39 6.74
CA ASP A 43 -1.95 4.02 6.68
C ASP A 43 -2.07 2.70 5.91
N LEU A 44 -2.96 1.82 6.35
CA LEU A 44 -3.30 0.57 5.65
C LEU A 44 -4.70 0.66 5.04
N TYR A 45 -4.83 0.10 3.85
CA TYR A 45 -6.09 -0.01 3.12
C TYR A 45 -6.25 -1.44 2.61
N GLY A 46 -7.49 -1.94 2.63
CA GLY A 46 -7.83 -3.25 2.10
C GLY A 46 -8.28 -3.13 0.65
N LEU A 47 -7.59 -3.79 -0.28
CA LEU A 47 -8.01 -3.89 -1.67
C LEU A 47 -8.54 -5.30 -1.91
N GLU A 48 -9.83 -5.41 -2.26
CA GLU A 48 -10.46 -6.68 -2.63
C GLU A 48 -10.82 -6.67 -4.12
N LEU A 49 -10.32 -7.65 -4.86
CA LEU A 49 -10.60 -7.81 -6.29
C LEU A 49 -11.61 -8.93 -6.52
N ALA A 50 -12.81 -8.57 -6.98
CA ALA A 50 -13.84 -9.55 -7.35
C ALA A 50 -13.38 -10.47 -8.51
N VAL A 51 -12.51 -9.97 -9.38
CA VAL A 51 -11.88 -10.70 -10.47
C VAL A 51 -10.43 -10.20 -10.58
N GLY A 52 -9.49 -11.13 -10.74
CA GLY A 52 -8.09 -10.79 -10.95
C GLY A 52 -7.88 -10.01 -12.25
N GLY A 53 -6.82 -9.21 -12.28
CA GLY A 53 -6.52 -8.35 -13.41
C GLY A 53 -5.36 -7.40 -13.12
N GLU A 54 -5.07 -6.57 -14.11
CA GLU A 54 -4.09 -5.49 -13.97
C GLU A 54 -4.70 -4.35 -13.13
N VAL A 55 -3.95 -3.87 -12.15
CA VAL A 55 -4.27 -2.72 -11.31
C VAL A 55 -3.18 -1.66 -11.43
N TRP A 56 -3.62 -0.40 -11.44
CA TRP A 56 -2.78 0.78 -11.25
C TRP A 56 -3.07 1.38 -9.89
N ILE A 57 -2.01 1.53 -9.10
CA ILE A 57 -2.07 2.18 -7.79
C ILE A 57 -1.09 3.34 -7.84
N GLU A 58 -1.61 4.55 -7.66
CA GLU A 58 -0.86 5.79 -7.62
C GLU A 58 -0.98 6.38 -6.21
N LEU A 59 0.14 6.82 -5.64
CA LEU A 59 0.20 7.45 -4.33
C LEU A 59 0.94 8.78 -4.44
N ASP A 60 0.18 9.87 -4.34
CA ASP A 60 0.68 11.23 -4.44
C ASP A 60 0.74 11.92 -3.07
N SER A 61 1.86 12.61 -2.80
CA SER A 61 1.97 13.48 -1.62
C SER A 61 2.64 14.81 -1.97
N GLY A 62 1.97 15.91 -1.62
CA GLY A 62 2.55 17.25 -1.73
C GLY A 62 3.42 17.65 -0.52
N GLY A 63 3.47 16.82 0.53
CA GLY A 63 4.08 17.17 1.82
C GLY A 63 5.34 16.38 2.17
N PHE A 64 5.57 15.23 1.53
CA PHE A 64 6.70 14.33 1.76
C PHE A 64 6.82 13.38 0.57
N ASP A 65 7.92 12.63 0.54
CA ASP A 65 8.22 11.55 -0.41
C ASP A 65 7.53 10.24 0.07
N PRO A 66 6.41 9.82 -0.53
CA PRO A 66 5.62 8.69 -0.04
C PRO A 66 6.14 7.34 -0.57
N TYR A 67 6.03 6.31 0.27
CA TYR A 67 6.37 4.93 -0.10
C TYR A 67 5.10 4.09 -0.13
N LEU A 68 4.83 3.40 -1.24
CA LEU A 68 3.75 2.45 -1.42
C LEU A 68 4.25 1.00 -1.26
N TYR A 69 3.52 0.20 -0.49
CA TYR A 69 3.70 -1.24 -0.36
C TYR A 69 2.39 -1.97 -0.67
N VAL A 70 2.47 -3.09 -1.37
CA VAL A 70 1.35 -3.99 -1.65
C VAL A 70 1.67 -5.35 -1.06
N TYR A 71 0.84 -5.81 -0.13
CA TYR A 71 0.96 -7.11 0.52
C TYR A 71 -0.19 -8.03 0.12
N ALA A 72 0.07 -9.33 0.07
CA ALA A 72 -0.96 -10.36 0.07
C ALA A 72 -1.60 -10.48 1.46
N GLU A 73 -2.77 -11.13 1.53
CA GLU A 73 -3.49 -11.37 2.79
C GLU A 73 -2.65 -12.14 3.84
N ASP A 74 -1.72 -12.99 3.40
CA ASP A 74 -0.80 -13.71 4.29
C ASP A 74 0.40 -12.86 4.79
N GLY A 75 0.42 -11.57 4.43
CA GLY A 75 1.48 -10.63 4.76
C GLY A 75 2.71 -10.72 3.85
N THR A 76 2.67 -11.51 2.78
CA THR A 76 3.75 -11.55 1.78
C THR A 76 3.81 -10.24 1.02
N LEU A 77 4.97 -9.59 0.96
CA LEU A 77 5.18 -8.42 0.10
C LEU A 77 5.10 -8.83 -1.37
N ILE A 78 4.14 -8.27 -2.09
CA ILE A 78 3.96 -8.48 -3.54
C ILE A 78 4.82 -7.49 -4.31
N ALA A 79 4.75 -6.20 -3.95
CA ALA A 79 5.44 -5.13 -4.62
C ALA A 79 5.57 -3.90 -3.72
N GLU A 80 6.55 -3.04 -4.02
CA GLU A 80 6.78 -1.78 -3.35
C GLU A 80 7.32 -0.76 -4.36
N ASP A 81 7.04 0.53 -4.16
CA ASP A 81 7.55 1.63 -4.97
C ASP A 81 7.59 2.94 -4.17
N ASP A 82 8.64 3.74 -4.38
CA ASP A 82 8.84 5.04 -3.72
C ASP A 82 9.08 6.22 -4.66
N ASP A 83 9.38 6.02 -5.95
CA ASP A 83 9.72 7.14 -6.85
C ASP A 83 9.33 6.98 -8.33
N SER A 84 8.49 5.99 -8.69
CA SER A 84 8.10 5.77 -10.10
C SER A 84 6.91 6.62 -10.57
N GLY A 85 6.28 7.42 -9.70
CA GLY A 85 5.20 8.35 -10.01
C GLY A 85 5.68 9.74 -10.47
N GLU A 86 4.78 10.73 -10.49
CA GLU A 86 5.18 12.10 -10.83
C GLU A 86 6.09 12.71 -9.74
N GLY A 87 7.30 13.12 -10.12
CA GLY A 87 8.25 13.71 -9.17
C GLY A 87 8.93 12.67 -8.30
N PHE A 88 8.54 12.62 -7.03
CA PHE A 88 8.99 11.62 -6.03
C PHE A 88 7.80 10.84 -5.48
N ASN A 89 6.70 10.75 -6.24
CA ASN A 89 5.54 9.98 -5.83
C ASN A 89 5.71 8.51 -6.24
N ALA A 90 4.87 7.62 -5.71
CA ALA A 90 4.92 6.21 -6.02
C ALA A 90 3.82 5.78 -7.00
N ALA A 91 4.15 4.86 -7.91
CA ALA A 91 3.21 4.27 -8.87
C ALA A 91 3.53 2.80 -9.14
N LEU A 92 2.53 1.93 -8.97
CA LEU A 92 2.65 0.48 -9.22
C LEU A 92 1.66 0.00 -10.29
N ILE A 93 2.17 -0.84 -11.19
CA ILE A 93 1.42 -1.58 -12.21
C ILE A 93 1.58 -3.07 -11.94
N LEU A 94 0.51 -3.74 -11.50
CA LEU A 94 0.58 -5.12 -11.04
C LEU A 94 -0.56 -5.94 -11.63
N THR A 95 -0.32 -7.23 -11.90
CA THR A 95 -1.40 -8.20 -12.13
C THR A 95 -1.65 -8.95 -10.83
N LEU A 96 -2.87 -8.86 -10.31
CA LEU A 96 -3.28 -9.50 -9.07
C LEU A 96 -4.38 -10.54 -9.35
N ASP A 97 -4.38 -11.62 -8.56
CA ASP A 97 -5.46 -12.60 -8.55
C ASP A 97 -6.69 -12.04 -7.80
N PRO A 98 -7.90 -12.60 -8.00
CA PRO A 98 -9.04 -12.23 -7.18
C PRO A 98 -8.83 -12.59 -5.71
N GLY A 99 -9.38 -11.76 -4.82
CA GLY A 99 -9.18 -11.82 -3.37
C GLY A 99 -9.00 -10.44 -2.77
#